data_AF-A0A7V2PI22-F1
#
_entry.id   AF-A0A7V2PI22-F1
#
_cell.length_a   1.000
_cell.length_b   1.000
_cell.length_c   1.000
_cell.angle_alpha   90.00
_cell.angle_beta   90.00
_cell.angle_gamma   90.00
#
_symmetry.space_group_name_H-M   'P 1'
#
loop_
_entity.id
_entity.type
_entity.pdbx_description
1 polymer ?
#
loop_
_entity_poly.entity_id
_entity_poly.type
_entity_poly.pdbx_seq_one_letter_code
_entity_poly.pdbx_strand_id
1 'polypeptide(L)'
;MQRLTARTASLSFAGWDRRRWLASMLALGFGLLALLRFGWGLVALQTMIFAWLLLLFAVVDLEQRLVPDRLLLAALSVVLVLNLWLQNPTIFSSLTGGVVALAIFALIHLARPAGMGWGDVKLAGLIGLMVGFPNALFALLLGMIAGGVVALFLLLRGEDRKQSLPYAPALAVGAWIMLYLF
;
A
#
# COMPACT_ATOMS: atom_id res chain seq x y z
N MET A 1 14.85 14.99 -45.49
CA MET A 1 15.40 14.70 -44.14
C MET A 1 15.18 15.89 -43.19
N GLN A 2 13.93 16.24 -42.86
CA GLN A 2 13.65 17.46 -42.05
C GLN A 2 12.41 17.34 -41.14
N ARG A 3 11.97 16.11 -40.81
CA ARG A 3 10.74 15.87 -40.03
C ARG A 3 10.93 14.97 -38.79
N LEU A 4 12.07 15.07 -38.11
CA LEU A 4 12.31 14.26 -36.89
C LEU A 4 12.77 15.05 -35.66
N THR A 5 12.77 16.37 -35.69
CA THR A 5 13.29 17.22 -34.59
C THR A 5 12.22 18.04 -33.86
N ALA A 6 10.96 17.57 -33.81
CA ALA A 6 9.85 18.32 -33.21
C ALA A 6 8.97 17.49 -32.25
N ARG A 7 9.54 16.54 -31.51
CA ARG A 7 8.79 15.76 -30.49
C ARG A 7 9.46 15.67 -29.12
N THR A 8 10.39 16.57 -28.82
CA THR A 8 11.07 16.69 -27.51
C THR A 8 10.73 18.01 -26.82
N ALA A 9 9.50 18.48 -26.95
CA ALA A 9 9.01 19.66 -26.25
C ALA A 9 7.82 19.27 -25.36
N SER A 10 7.96 19.54 -24.06
CA SER A 10 6.95 19.45 -22.98
C SER A 10 6.71 18.12 -22.25
N LEU A 11 7.75 17.36 -21.91
CA LEU A 11 7.72 16.65 -20.62
C LEU A 11 8.05 17.67 -19.53
N SER A 12 7.03 18.20 -18.84
CA SER A 12 7.27 19.16 -17.75
C SER A 12 7.95 18.42 -16.59
N PHE A 13 9.26 18.65 -16.41
CA PHE A 13 10.01 18.17 -15.24
C PHE A 13 9.33 18.57 -13.91
N ALA A 14 8.61 19.69 -13.91
CA ALA A 14 7.87 20.21 -12.77
C ALA A 14 6.76 19.28 -12.22
N GLY A 15 6.15 18.44 -13.06
CA GLY A 15 5.12 17.49 -12.62
C GLY A 15 5.70 16.28 -11.87
N TRP A 16 6.91 15.88 -12.25
CA TRP A 16 7.63 14.73 -11.69
C TRP A 16 8.30 15.08 -10.36
N ASP A 17 8.87 16.29 -10.25
CA ASP A 17 9.45 16.79 -8.99
C ASP A 17 8.39 16.91 -7.89
N ARG A 18 7.20 17.48 -8.19
CA ARG A 18 6.16 17.67 -7.18
C ARG A 18 5.67 16.37 -6.54
N ARG A 19 5.51 15.29 -7.32
CA ARG A 19 5.09 13.99 -6.78
C ARG A 19 6.13 13.40 -5.84
N ARG A 20 7.41 13.52 -6.19
CA ARG A 20 8.53 13.09 -5.33
C ARG A 20 8.61 13.92 -4.06
N TRP A 21 8.41 15.23 -4.14
CA TRP A 21 8.31 16.10 -2.96
C TRP A 21 7.17 15.69 -2.03
N LEU A 22 5.97 15.47 -2.58
CA LEU A 22 4.82 15.01 -1.79
C LEU A 22 5.08 13.65 -1.14
N ALA A 23 5.63 12.69 -1.88
CA ALA A 23 5.98 11.37 -1.33
C ALA A 23 7.02 11.49 -0.21
N SER A 24 8.05 12.32 -0.38
CA SER A 24 9.06 12.58 0.67
C SER A 24 8.45 13.24 1.90
N MET A 25 7.56 14.22 1.73
CA MET A 25 6.87 14.88 2.84
C MET A 25 5.96 13.90 3.60
N LEU A 26 5.24 13.03 2.87
CA LEU A 26 4.43 11.96 3.48
C LEU A 26 5.31 10.96 4.22
N ALA A 27 6.44 10.55 3.64
CA ALA A 27 7.38 9.65 4.30
C ALA A 27 7.93 10.27 5.60
N LEU A 28 8.34 11.54 5.57
CA LEU A 28 8.76 12.28 6.75
C LEU A 28 7.63 12.39 7.79
N GLY A 29 6.40 12.66 7.34
CA GLY A 29 5.22 12.74 8.22
C GLY A 29 4.90 11.42 8.91
N PHE A 30 4.87 10.31 8.17
CA PHE A 30 4.73 8.96 8.72
C PHE A 30 5.88 8.60 9.66
N GLY A 31 7.10 9.04 9.33
CA GLY A 31 8.28 8.90 10.16
C GLY A 31 8.14 9.58 11.52
N LEU A 32 7.81 10.87 11.48
CA LEU A 32 7.60 11.68 12.67
C LEU A 32 6.43 11.15 13.50
N LEU A 33 5.32 10.77 12.87
CA LEU A 33 4.17 10.21 13.57
C LEU A 33 4.51 8.93 14.33
N ALA A 34 5.35 8.05 13.75
CA ALA A 34 5.80 6.84 14.42
C ALA A 34 6.64 7.16 15.66
N LEU A 35 7.57 8.11 15.55
CA LEU A 35 8.39 8.56 16.68
C LEU A 35 7.54 9.22 17.78
N LEU A 36 6.53 10.01 17.41
CA LEU A 36 5.62 10.64 18.38
C LEU A 36 4.72 9.62 19.09
N ARG A 37 4.29 8.56 18.40
CA ARG A 37 3.36 7.56 18.93
C ARG A 37 4.04 6.50 19.80
N PHE A 38 5.22 6.05 19.40
CA PHE A 38 5.93 4.91 20.00
C PHE A 38 7.25 5.30 20.67
N GLY A 39 7.68 6.55 20.54
CA GLY A 39 8.95 7.04 21.08
C GLY A 39 10.16 6.58 20.28
N TRP A 40 11.35 6.77 20.86
CA TRP A 40 12.60 6.28 20.30
C TRP A 40 12.75 4.80 20.63
N GLY A 41 12.59 3.92 19.62
CA GLY A 41 12.68 2.49 19.82
C GLY A 41 12.53 1.68 18.53
N LEU A 42 12.73 0.36 18.65
CA LEU A 42 12.67 -0.56 17.51
C LEU A 42 11.26 -0.69 16.93
N VAL A 43 10.22 -0.56 17.76
CA VAL A 43 8.81 -0.56 17.31
C VAL A 43 8.55 0.64 16.40
N ALA A 44 9.00 1.84 16.79
CA ALA A 44 8.88 3.03 15.94
C ALA A 44 9.60 2.82 14.60
N LEU A 45 10.83 2.29 14.62
CA LEU A 45 11.59 1.99 13.40
C LEU A 45 10.85 0.99 12.49
N GLN A 46 10.30 -0.09 13.05
CA GLN A 46 9.52 -1.08 12.32
C GLN A 46 8.28 -0.44 11.67
N THR A 47 7.50 0.34 12.43
CA THR A 47 6.32 1.03 11.93
C THR A 47 6.69 2.02 10.81
N MET A 48 7.81 2.74 10.93
CA MET A 48 8.32 3.63 9.88
C MET A 48 8.61 2.86 8.59
N ILE A 49 9.35 1.75 8.69
CA ILE A 49 9.69 0.92 7.53
C ILE A 49 8.43 0.38 6.86
N PHE A 50 7.48 -0.14 7.63
CA PHE A 50 6.22 -0.67 7.08
C PHE A 50 5.39 0.44 6.43
N ALA A 51 5.27 1.60 7.08
CA ALA A 51 4.54 2.73 6.53
C ALA A 51 5.16 3.23 5.21
N TRP A 52 6.48 3.28 5.12
CA TRP A 52 7.20 3.67 3.90
C TRP A 52 7.09 2.65 2.78
N LEU A 53 7.13 1.36 3.09
CA LEU A 53 6.88 0.30 2.10
C LEU A 53 5.47 0.42 1.52
N LEU A 54 4.46 0.63 2.36
CA LEU A 54 3.08 0.85 1.92
C LEU A 54 2.94 2.13 1.09
N LEU A 55 3.63 3.20 1.46
CA LEU A 55 3.66 4.44 0.68
C LEU A 55 4.29 4.19 -0.70
N LEU A 56 5.36 3.41 -0.76
CA LEU A 56 6.00 3.03 -2.02
C LEU A 56 5.05 2.22 -2.91
N PHE A 57 4.33 1.23 -2.37
CA PHE A 57 3.30 0.49 -3.13
C PHE A 57 2.18 1.40 -3.61
N ALA A 58 1.68 2.31 -2.77
CA ALA A 58 0.64 3.24 -3.14
C ALA A 58 1.09 4.19 -4.26
N VAL A 59 2.32 4.72 -4.20
CA VAL A 59 2.86 5.59 -5.24
C VAL A 59 3.07 4.82 -6.56
N VAL A 60 3.65 3.62 -6.50
CA VAL A 60 3.87 2.79 -7.70
C VAL A 60 2.54 2.39 -8.33
N ASP A 61 1.52 2.05 -7.54
CA ASP A 61 0.20 1.70 -8.07
C ASP A 61 -0.52 2.91 -8.69
N LEU A 62 -0.38 4.11 -8.10
CA LEU A 62 -0.93 5.34 -8.69
C LEU A 62 -0.26 5.72 -10.01
N GLU A 63 1.03 5.38 -10.19
CA GLU A 63 1.79 5.72 -11.40
C GLU A 63 1.69 4.65 -12.50
N GLN A 64 1.75 3.39 -12.11
CA GLN A 64 1.91 2.25 -13.02
C GLN A 64 0.72 1.29 -13.01
N ARG A 65 -0.22 1.43 -12.06
CA ARG A 65 -1.39 0.54 -11.87
C ARG A 65 -1.01 -0.93 -11.76
N LEU A 66 0.11 -1.21 -11.11
CA LEU A 66 0.63 -2.56 -10.91
C LEU A 66 1.43 -2.64 -9.61
N VAL A 67 1.43 -3.82 -9.00
CA VAL A 67 2.27 -4.16 -7.84
C VAL A 67 3.43 -5.03 -8.33
N PRO A 68 4.68 -4.51 -8.39
CA PRO A 68 5.81 -5.27 -8.93
C PRO A 68 6.19 -6.44 -8.01
N ASP A 69 6.24 -7.65 -8.57
CA ASP A 69 6.58 -8.87 -7.79
C ASP A 69 7.95 -8.77 -7.11
N ARG A 70 8.95 -8.16 -7.75
CA ARG A 70 10.28 -7.97 -7.16
C ARG A 70 10.24 -7.08 -5.92
N LEU A 71 9.45 -6.00 -5.98
CA LEU A 71 9.27 -5.10 -4.85
C LEU A 71 8.52 -5.79 -3.71
N LEU A 72 7.47 -6.55 -4.05
CA LEU A 72 6.72 -7.35 -3.10
C LEU A 72 7.58 -8.38 -2.38
N LEU A 73 8.42 -9.13 -3.12
CA LEU A 73 9.34 -10.10 -2.52
C LEU A 73 10.38 -9.45 -1.61
N ALA A 74 10.90 -8.29 -1.99
CA ALA A 74 11.82 -7.51 -1.14
C ALA A 74 11.11 -7.00 0.13
N ALA A 75 9.87 -6.53 0.01
CA ALA A 75 9.10 -6.11 1.17
C ALA A 75 8.75 -7.29 2.09
N LEU A 76 8.41 -8.44 1.52
CA LEU A 76 8.11 -9.67 2.25
C LEU A 76 9.30 -10.11 3.13
N SER A 77 10.52 -10.09 2.59
CA SER A 77 11.70 -10.47 3.36
C SER A 77 11.95 -9.50 4.52
N VAL A 78 11.81 -8.19 4.29
CA VAL A 78 11.93 -7.16 5.33
C VAL A 78 10.88 -7.36 6.43
N VAL A 79 9.61 -7.55 6.06
CA VAL A 79 8.51 -7.75 7.02
C VAL A 79 8.74 -8.99 7.88
N LEU A 80 9.10 -10.12 7.27
CA LEU A 80 9.33 -11.35 8.01
C LEU A 80 10.52 -11.23 8.96
N VAL A 81 11.64 -10.64 8.52
CA VAL A 81 12.82 -10.44 9.37
C VAL A 81 12.49 -9.56 10.58
N LEU A 82 11.80 -8.43 10.35
CA LEU A 82 11.44 -7.52 11.43
C LEU A 82 10.46 -8.16 12.41
N ASN A 83 9.42 -8.86 11.93
CA ASN A 83 8.45 -9.52 12.81
C ASN A 83 9.05 -10.69 13.58
N LEU A 84 9.98 -11.44 12.97
CA LEU A 84 10.71 -12.51 13.66
C LEU A 84 11.59 -11.97 14.79
N TRP A 85 12.24 -10.82 14.56
CA TRP A 85 13.16 -10.24 15.51
C TRP A 85 12.46 -9.50 16.65
N LEU A 86 11.40 -8.74 16.34
CA LEU A 86 10.70 -7.88 17.29
C LEU A 86 9.51 -8.55 17.97
N GLN A 87 8.96 -9.62 17.38
CA GLN A 87 7.79 -10.35 17.88
C GLN A 87 6.58 -9.43 18.16
N ASN A 88 6.46 -8.35 17.38
CA ASN A 88 5.37 -7.40 17.47
C ASN A 88 4.88 -6.99 16.07
N PRO A 89 3.88 -7.67 15.49
CA PRO A 89 3.10 -8.77 16.06
C PRO A 89 3.93 -10.06 16.20
N THR A 90 3.47 -10.99 17.05
CA THR A 90 4.12 -12.31 17.17
C THR A 90 4.19 -13.00 15.81
N ILE A 91 5.20 -13.84 15.57
CA ILE A 91 5.32 -14.49 14.25
C ILE A 91 4.08 -15.32 13.88
N PHE A 92 3.45 -15.97 14.86
CA PHE A 92 2.22 -16.71 14.64
C PHE A 92 1.06 -15.77 14.23
N SER A 93 0.89 -14.64 14.92
CA SER A 93 -0.11 -13.63 14.55
C SER A 93 0.18 -13.04 13.17
N SER A 94 1.44 -12.74 12.85
CA SER A 94 1.86 -12.26 11.55
C SER A 94 1.50 -13.25 10.44
N LEU A 95 1.96 -14.51 10.54
CA LEU A 95 1.71 -15.54 9.53
C LEU A 95 0.22 -15.83 9.35
N THR A 96 -0.53 -15.95 10.45
CA THR A 96 -1.98 -16.14 10.40
C THR A 96 -2.67 -14.95 9.75
N GLY A 97 -2.30 -13.72 10.10
CA GLY A 97 -2.81 -12.50 9.48
C GLY A 97 -2.55 -12.47 7.98
N GLY A 98 -1.33 -12.83 7.55
CA GLY A 98 -0.95 -12.88 6.14
C GLY A 98 -1.72 -13.94 5.34
N VAL A 99 -1.84 -15.16 5.87
CA VAL A 99 -2.59 -16.24 5.22
C VAL A 99 -4.07 -15.91 5.12
N VAL A 100 -4.67 -15.42 6.20
CA VAL A 100 -6.09 -15.05 6.23
C VAL A 100 -6.37 -13.90 5.26
N ALA A 101 -5.55 -12.86 5.27
CA ALA A 101 -5.69 -11.72 4.36
C ALA A 101 -5.57 -12.13 2.89
N LEU A 102 -4.56 -12.93 2.56
CA LEU A 102 -4.34 -13.45 1.21
C LEU A 102 -5.49 -14.35 0.76
N ALA A 103 -5.99 -15.24 1.64
CA ALA A 103 -7.11 -16.13 1.33
C ALA A 103 -8.40 -15.33 1.06
N ILE A 104 -8.74 -14.36 1.89
CA ILE A 104 -9.93 -13.51 1.71
C ILE A 104 -9.86 -12.78 0.37
N PHE A 105 -8.74 -12.13 0.07
CA PHE A 105 -8.59 -11.38 -1.18
C PHE A 105 -8.51 -12.28 -2.41
N ALA A 106 -7.90 -13.46 -2.29
CA ALA A 106 -7.89 -14.45 -3.37
C ALA A 106 -9.32 -14.94 -3.67
N LEU A 107 -10.15 -15.17 -2.65
CA LEU A 107 -11.55 -15.52 -2.83
C LEU A 107 -12.35 -14.40 -3.50
N ILE A 108 -12.13 -13.14 -3.09
CA ILE A 108 -12.76 -11.97 -3.74
C ILE A 108 -12.34 -11.87 -5.21
N HIS A 109 -11.05 -12.02 -5.50
CA HIS A 109 -10.53 -12.01 -6.86
C HIS A 109 -11.11 -13.17 -7.69
N LEU A 110 -11.20 -14.38 -7.14
CA LEU A 110 -11.77 -15.51 -7.87
C LEU A 110 -13.27 -15.33 -8.14
N ALA A 111 -14.00 -14.73 -7.21
CA ALA A 111 -15.42 -14.41 -7.39
C ALA A 111 -15.64 -13.28 -8.42
N ARG A 112 -14.76 -12.27 -8.45
CA ARG A 112 -14.82 -11.15 -9.41
C ARG A 112 -13.43 -10.78 -9.96
N PRO A 113 -12.91 -11.54 -10.95
CA PRO A 113 -11.55 -11.34 -11.47
C PRO A 113 -11.33 -9.97 -12.12
N ALA A 114 -12.39 -9.41 -12.69
CA ALA A 114 -12.36 -8.08 -13.31
C ALA A 114 -12.33 -6.92 -12.29
N GLY A 115 -12.58 -7.18 -11.01
CA GLY A 115 -12.67 -6.15 -9.98
C GLY A 115 -11.33 -5.74 -9.36
N MET A 116 -10.36 -6.66 -9.32
CA MET A 116 -9.09 -6.47 -8.59
C MET A 116 -7.98 -7.31 -9.22
N GLY A 117 -6.74 -6.82 -9.23
CA GLY A 117 -5.60 -7.57 -9.75
C GLY A 117 -4.99 -8.55 -8.74
N TRP A 118 -4.27 -9.56 -9.23
CA TRP A 118 -3.46 -10.45 -8.36
C TRP A 118 -2.40 -9.70 -7.54
N GLY A 119 -1.96 -8.53 -8.02
CA GLY A 119 -1.05 -7.65 -7.26
C GLY A 119 -1.65 -7.21 -5.92
N ASP A 120 -2.93 -6.81 -5.92
CA ASP A 120 -3.64 -6.36 -4.72
C ASP A 120 -3.87 -7.52 -3.74
N VAL A 121 -4.15 -8.73 -4.25
CA VAL A 121 -4.29 -9.94 -3.43
C VAL A 121 -3.01 -10.25 -2.67
N LYS A 122 -1.88 -10.16 -3.37
CA LYS A 122 -0.57 -10.39 -2.76
C LYS A 122 -0.21 -9.28 -1.77
N LEU A 123 -0.53 -8.02 -2.08
CA LEU A 123 -0.35 -6.89 -1.18
C LEU A 123 -1.21 -7.03 0.08
N ALA A 124 -2.45 -7.49 -0.02
CA ALA A 124 -3.30 -7.79 1.13
C ALA A 124 -2.65 -8.84 2.05
N GLY A 125 -2.07 -9.91 1.48
CA GLY A 125 -1.28 -10.88 2.24
C GLY A 125 -0.08 -10.24 2.96
N LEU A 126 0.66 -9.36 2.28
CA LEU A 126 1.78 -8.63 2.88
C LEU A 126 1.32 -7.71 4.02
N ILE A 127 0.20 -6.99 3.84
CA ILE A 127 -0.42 -6.17 4.89
C ILE A 127 -0.79 -7.04 6.08
N GLY A 128 -1.40 -8.21 5.84
CA GLY A 128 -1.73 -9.15 6.89
C GLY A 128 -0.51 -9.61 7.69
N LEU A 129 0.64 -9.80 7.04
CA LEU A 129 1.91 -10.07 7.73
C LEU A 129 2.36 -8.87 8.57
N MET A 130 2.25 -7.65 8.04
CA MET A 130 2.69 -6.42 8.74
C MET A 130 1.90 -6.18 10.04
N VAL A 131 0.57 -6.28 10.01
CA VAL A 131 -0.27 -5.94 11.16
C VAL A 131 -0.66 -7.14 12.04
N GLY A 132 -0.56 -8.36 11.51
CA GLY A 132 -0.92 -9.60 12.21
C GLY A 132 -2.42 -9.79 12.43
N PHE A 133 -2.80 -10.99 12.87
CA PHE A 133 -4.17 -11.32 13.25
C PHE A 133 -4.47 -10.86 14.70
N PRO A 134 -5.65 -10.28 14.99
CA PRO A 134 -6.81 -10.07 14.11
C PRO A 134 -6.79 -8.74 13.32
N ASN A 135 -5.81 -7.87 13.56
CA ASN A 135 -5.73 -6.52 12.97
C ASN A 135 -5.77 -6.52 11.44
N ALA A 136 -5.27 -7.58 10.80
CA ALA A 136 -5.35 -7.80 9.36
C ALA A 136 -6.78 -7.67 8.82
N LEU A 137 -7.78 -8.24 9.51
CA LEU A 137 -9.18 -8.16 9.07
C LEU A 137 -9.69 -6.72 9.08
N PHE A 138 -9.35 -5.96 10.12
CA PHE A 138 -9.74 -4.57 10.24
C PHE A 138 -8.99 -3.68 9.24
N ALA A 139 -7.69 -3.92 9.01
CA ALA A 139 -6.93 -3.21 7.98
C ALA A 139 -7.56 -3.40 6.59
N LEU A 140 -7.92 -4.63 6.24
CA LEU A 140 -8.56 -4.93 4.96
C LEU A 140 -9.95 -4.31 4.86
N LEU A 141 -10.77 -4.39 5.91
CA LEU A 141 -12.10 -3.79 5.94
C LEU A 141 -12.02 -2.28 5.75
N LEU A 142 -11.14 -1.60 6.49
CA LEU A 142 -10.93 -0.16 6.35
C LEU A 142 -10.42 0.20 4.95
N GLY A 143 -9.53 -0.62 4.39
CA GLY A 143 -9.04 -0.43 3.03
C GLY A 143 -10.14 -0.58 1.98
N MET A 144 -11.02 -1.57 2.11
CA MET A 144 -12.19 -1.74 1.24
C MET A 144 -13.15 -0.56 1.36
N ILE A 145 -13.40 -0.05 2.58
CA ILE A 145 -14.24 1.13 2.80
C ILE A 145 -13.60 2.36 2.13
N ALA A 146 -12.30 2.58 2.32
CA ALA A 146 -11.57 3.68 1.69
C ALA A 146 -11.65 3.60 0.15
N GLY A 147 -11.47 2.41 -0.43
CA GLY A 147 -11.59 2.19 -1.86
C GLY A 147 -13.01 2.44 -2.37
N GLY A 148 -14.02 2.01 -1.62
CA GLY A 148 -15.43 2.27 -1.93
C GLY A 148 -15.80 3.75 -1.88
N VAL A 149 -15.28 4.50 -0.90
CA VAL A 149 -15.48 5.95 -0.78
C VAL A 149 -14.83 6.67 -1.97
N VAL A 150 -13.61 6.30 -2.34
CA VAL A 150 -12.93 6.87 -3.52
C VAL A 150 -13.73 6.55 -4.79
N ALA A 151 -14.14 5.29 -4.98
CA ALA A 151 -14.95 4.89 -6.14
C ALA A 151 -16.27 5.68 -6.22
N LEU A 152 -16.96 5.86 -5.09
CA LEU A 152 -18.19 6.64 -5.01
C LEU A 152 -17.95 8.11 -5.37
N PHE A 153 -16.88 8.71 -4.85
CA PHE A 153 -16.54 10.10 -5.13
C PHE A 153 -16.26 10.35 -6.62
N LEU A 154 -15.52 9.44 -7.28
CA LEU A 154 -15.24 9.54 -8.71
C LEU A 154 -16.52 9.34 -9.54
N LEU A 155 -17.40 8.42 -9.12
CA LEU A 155 -18.71 8.23 -9.76
C LEU A 155 -19.57 9.50 -9.67
N LEU A 156 -19.60 10.18 -8.52
CA LEU A 156 -20.34 11.44 -8.33
C LEU A 156 -19.76 12.59 -9.17
N ARG A 157 -18.48 12.53 -9.54
CA ARG A 157 -17.83 13.47 -10.45
C ARG A 157 -18.06 13.17 -11.93
N GLY A 158 -18.79 12.09 -12.24
CA GLY A 158 -19.08 11.68 -13.61
C GLY A 158 -17.91 11.01 -14.32
N GLU A 159 -16.91 10.50 -13.58
CA GLU A 159 -15.81 9.74 -14.19
C GLU A 159 -16.27 8.37 -14.70
N ASP A 160 -15.66 7.93 -15.80
CA ASP A 160 -16.01 6.68 -16.46
C ASP A 160 -15.78 5.46 -15.56
N ARG A 161 -16.85 4.68 -15.36
CA ARG A 161 -16.85 3.42 -14.58
C ARG A 161 -15.88 2.35 -15.08
N LYS A 162 -15.27 2.56 -16.26
CA LYS A 162 -14.32 1.63 -16.89
C LYS A 162 -12.88 1.86 -16.46
N GLN A 163 -12.57 2.95 -15.77
CA GLN A 163 -11.21 3.13 -15.24
C GLN A 163 -11.00 2.17 -14.05
N SER A 164 -10.08 1.24 -14.23
CA SER A 164 -9.58 0.41 -13.11
C SER A 164 -9.01 1.34 -12.04
N LEU A 165 -9.59 1.29 -10.84
CA LEU A 165 -9.18 2.09 -9.70
C LEU A 165 -7.95 1.43 -9.04
N PRO A 166 -6.86 2.18 -8.78
CA PRO A 166 -5.73 1.67 -8.03
C PRO A 166 -6.19 1.31 -6.61
N TYR A 167 -6.12 0.03 -6.25
CA TYR A 167 -6.64 -0.51 -4.99
C TYR A 167 -5.59 -0.49 -3.88
N ALA A 168 -4.29 -0.51 -4.24
CA ALA A 168 -3.20 -0.51 -3.27
C ALA A 168 -3.19 0.73 -2.36
N PRO A 169 -3.44 1.98 -2.84
CA PRO A 169 -3.54 3.15 -1.97
C PRO A 169 -4.65 3.02 -0.93
N ALA A 170 -5.79 2.46 -1.32
CA ALA A 170 -6.91 2.24 -0.40
C ALA A 170 -6.56 1.22 0.68
N LEU A 171 -5.92 0.11 0.30
CA LEU A 171 -5.42 -0.89 1.25
C LEU A 171 -4.35 -0.32 2.19
N ALA A 172 -3.45 0.51 1.67
CA ALA A 172 -2.42 1.17 2.45
C ALA A 172 -3.02 2.07 3.54
N VAL A 173 -4.13 2.76 3.28
CA VAL A 173 -4.83 3.57 4.29
C VAL A 173 -5.30 2.71 5.47
N GLY A 174 -5.96 1.59 5.19
CA GLY A 174 -6.41 0.67 6.24
C GLY A 174 -5.26 0.08 7.04
N ALA A 175 -4.17 -0.27 6.37
CA ALA A 175 -2.95 -0.78 6.99
C ALA A 175 -2.26 0.27 7.89
N TRP A 176 -2.11 1.51 7.42
CA TRP A 176 -1.55 2.60 8.24
C TRP A 176 -2.38 2.81 9.51
N ILE A 177 -3.71 2.88 9.39
CA ILE A 177 -4.58 3.07 10.57
C ILE A 177 -4.30 1.98 11.61
N MET A 178 -4.20 0.71 11.20
CA MET A 178 -3.91 -0.37 12.13
C MET A 178 -2.48 -0.29 12.71
N LEU A 179 -1.48 0.01 11.88
CA LEU A 179 -0.07 0.12 12.31
C LEU A 179 0.21 1.24 13.34
N TYR A 180 -0.58 2.32 13.32
CA TYR A 180 -0.39 3.44 14.25
C TYR A 180 -1.27 3.35 15.50
N LEU A 181 -2.37 2.58 15.44
CA LEU A 181 -3.27 2.40 16.58
C LEU A 181 -2.80 1.29 17.52
N PHE A 182 -2.27 0.20 16.97
CA PHE A 182 -1.87 -1.02 17.68
C PHE A 182 -0.39 -1.32 17.47
#